data_AF-A0A806TFF3-F1
#
_entry.id   AF-A0A806TFF3-F1
#
_cell.length_a   1.000
_cell.length_b   1.000
_cell.length_c   1.000
_cell.angle_alpha   90.00
_cell.angle_beta   90.00
_cell.angle_gamma   90.00
#
_symmetry.space_group_name_H-M   'P 1'
#
loop_
_entity.id
_entity.type
_entity.pdbx_description
1 polymer ?
#
loop_
_entity_poly.entity_id
_entity_poly.type
_entity_poly.pdbx_seq_one_letter_code
_entity_poly.pdbx_strand_id
1 'polypeptide(L)'
;MEVLAIAPYNGLKELMITLGEKEEFELQVEIGDLEEGLTLAKDAIHNGIDIIISRGGTAELIQRELTIPVVEIEVSGYDMLRVLTLAKGYPGKKAIVGFSPISEGASTICEILDINMSAYKVKSEKEIEPILVQLQQDGYTNIIGDAITVKIAEKLGLNGILLTSGKESVLKSFQNAKKIYGFLSSFKKNYLMSYDIIQHEMEGIVVYNSTSQAIFSNPYFNKNFIDSFKQNLNVEEAVKTVCNTGSFETVFSRDDDFWTVKGYPLETSHSKLIMFRINQYKSNENQGIDGISIVSLQNEASSASNLTTIVTKNERMQGVLKAATIYANTEEPVWISGEEGTGKERLAKLIHVNSERREYPLLIIDCEVLSKAQWARLLDKSSYDDLLAHNPHGSVILNNIDFLELDTQKQLASYLKKNSTTCRFITLSRKSIEYLTETQRFDQELYYLLASLTLDLPSLTERKEDIESLALFFIGEYNIKFGKQIVGIRSDANENLKNFEWTGNIKQLKQIIKESVLLAEGAFLELHDLKKVISTIRVTSDNQEIDLNGTLEEIERKIIKRIWLEEGMNQTKTAERLGINRTTLWRKLK
;
A
#
# COMPACT_ATOMS: atom_id res chain seq x y z
N MET A 1 -20.81 -30.09 -15.36
CA MET A 1 -21.87 -29.91 -14.35
C MET A 1 -22.28 -31.30 -14.00
N GLU A 2 -21.90 -31.73 -12.81
CA GLU A 2 -22.14 -33.08 -12.30
C GLU A 2 -23.45 -33.06 -11.50
N VAL A 3 -24.45 -33.82 -11.93
CA VAL A 3 -25.78 -33.82 -11.33
C VAL A 3 -26.14 -35.21 -10.82
N LEU A 4 -26.53 -35.30 -9.55
CA LEU A 4 -27.18 -36.49 -9.00
C LEU A 4 -28.69 -36.26 -8.94
N ALA A 5 -29.47 -37.07 -9.65
CA ALA A 5 -30.90 -37.14 -9.47
C ALA A 5 -31.30 -38.35 -8.60
N ILE A 6 -32.06 -38.08 -7.53
CA ILE A 6 -32.56 -39.09 -6.60
C ILE A 6 -34.08 -39.19 -6.77
N ALA A 7 -34.52 -40.30 -7.33
CA ALA A 7 -35.93 -40.59 -7.57
C ALA A 7 -36.54 -41.42 -6.41
N PRO A 8 -37.64 -40.97 -5.79
CA PRO A 8 -38.31 -41.74 -4.73
C PRO A 8 -39.03 -43.01 -5.23
N TYR A 9 -39.21 -43.15 -6.55
CA TYR A 9 -39.83 -44.34 -7.16
C TYR A 9 -39.29 -44.60 -8.57
N ASN A 10 -39.34 -45.86 -9.00
CA ASN A 10 -38.71 -46.33 -10.23
C ASN A 10 -39.18 -45.59 -11.51
N GLY A 11 -40.48 -45.29 -11.62
CA GLY A 11 -41.02 -44.59 -12.78
C GLY A 11 -40.43 -43.19 -13.00
N LEU A 12 -40.06 -42.48 -11.92
CA LEU A 12 -39.39 -41.18 -12.03
C LEU A 12 -37.92 -41.33 -12.43
N LYS A 13 -37.24 -42.39 -11.94
CA LYS A 13 -35.87 -42.71 -12.35
C LYS A 13 -35.78 -42.88 -13.87
N GLU A 14 -36.62 -43.74 -14.44
CA GLU A 14 -36.64 -44.01 -15.88
C GLU A 14 -36.92 -42.74 -16.70
N LEU A 15 -37.84 -41.90 -16.20
CA LEU A 15 -38.16 -40.63 -16.83
C LEU A 15 -36.95 -39.66 -16.79
N MET A 16 -36.26 -39.55 -15.66
CA MET A 16 -35.07 -38.72 -15.52
C MET A 16 -33.94 -39.19 -16.44
N ILE A 17 -33.69 -40.51 -16.52
CA ILE A 17 -32.67 -41.09 -17.42
C ILE A 17 -33.01 -40.72 -18.88
N THR A 18 -34.24 -41.02 -19.31
CA THR A 18 -34.68 -40.79 -20.69
C THR A 18 -34.60 -39.31 -21.10
N LEU A 19 -34.90 -38.40 -20.17
CA LEU A 19 -34.83 -36.97 -20.44
C LEU A 19 -33.39 -36.43 -20.34
N GLY A 20 -32.60 -37.00 -19.44
CA GLY A 20 -31.20 -36.63 -19.21
C GLY A 20 -30.28 -36.91 -20.39
N GLU A 21 -30.58 -37.94 -21.20
CA GLU A 21 -29.82 -38.24 -22.44
C GLU A 21 -29.76 -37.06 -23.43
N LYS A 22 -30.70 -36.12 -23.33
CA LYS A 22 -30.78 -34.94 -24.20
C LYS A 22 -30.11 -33.69 -23.61
N GLU A 23 -29.61 -33.80 -22.39
CA GLU A 23 -29.02 -32.68 -21.67
C GLU A 23 -27.48 -32.69 -21.84
N GLU A 24 -26.89 -31.50 -21.80
CA GLU A 24 -25.43 -31.31 -21.97
C GLU A 24 -24.63 -31.52 -20.68
N PHE A 25 -25.26 -32.01 -19.61
CA PHE A 25 -24.63 -32.20 -18.30
C PHE A 25 -24.58 -33.68 -17.92
N GLU A 26 -23.62 -34.05 -17.08
CA GLU A 26 -23.47 -35.41 -16.60
C GLU A 26 -24.53 -35.69 -15.54
N LEU A 27 -25.41 -36.66 -15.81
CA LEU A 27 -26.53 -37.02 -14.94
C LEU A 27 -26.37 -38.45 -14.44
N GLN A 28 -26.18 -38.61 -13.14
CA GLN A 28 -26.35 -39.87 -12.44
C GLN A 28 -27.76 -39.93 -11.84
N VAL A 29 -28.45 -41.07 -11.96
CA VAL A 29 -29.81 -41.24 -11.42
C VAL A 29 -29.90 -42.47 -10.51
N GLU A 30 -30.27 -42.25 -9.26
CA GLU A 30 -30.44 -43.29 -8.25
C GLU A 30 -31.87 -43.35 -7.70
N ILE A 31 -32.25 -44.49 -7.12
CA ILE A 31 -33.52 -44.64 -6.41
C ILE A 31 -33.23 -44.47 -4.92
N GLY A 32 -33.99 -43.60 -4.26
CA GLY A 32 -33.94 -43.44 -2.82
C GLY A 32 -35.06 -42.55 -2.32
N ASP A 33 -35.75 -42.99 -1.28
CA ASP A 33 -36.82 -42.24 -0.62
C ASP A 33 -36.39 -41.86 0.80
N LEU A 34 -36.62 -40.60 1.19
CA LEU A 34 -36.25 -40.04 2.50
C LEU A 34 -34.78 -40.34 2.89
N GLU A 35 -34.56 -41.11 3.95
CA GLU A 35 -33.24 -41.41 4.52
C GLU A 35 -32.30 -42.15 3.55
N GLU A 36 -32.86 -43.01 2.68
CA GLU A 36 -32.07 -43.68 1.64
C GLU A 36 -31.53 -42.65 0.64
N GLY A 37 -32.37 -41.70 0.23
CA GLY A 37 -31.96 -40.58 -0.61
C GLY A 37 -30.92 -39.68 0.06
N LEU A 38 -31.07 -39.38 1.36
CA LEU A 38 -30.09 -38.60 2.11
C LEU A 38 -28.72 -39.29 2.17
N THR A 39 -28.71 -40.62 2.30
CA THR A 39 -27.47 -41.41 2.33
C THR A 39 -26.74 -41.33 0.98
N LEU A 40 -27.47 -41.54 -0.13
CA LEU A 40 -26.92 -41.40 -1.48
C LEU A 40 -26.40 -39.99 -1.76
N ALA A 41 -27.11 -38.96 -1.29
CA ALA A 41 -26.69 -37.57 -1.42
C ALA A 41 -25.36 -37.29 -0.71
N LYS A 42 -25.17 -37.83 0.50
CA LYS A 42 -23.91 -37.69 1.26
C LYS A 42 -22.73 -38.32 0.52
N ASP A 43 -22.90 -39.54 0.02
CA ASP A 43 -21.84 -40.25 -0.69
C ASP A 43 -21.42 -39.52 -1.98
N ALA A 44 -22.38 -38.94 -2.69
CA ALA A 44 -22.10 -38.28 -3.95
C ALA A 44 -21.40 -36.92 -3.80
N ILE A 45 -21.56 -36.21 -2.68
CA ILE A 45 -20.81 -34.98 -2.39
C ILE A 45 -19.30 -35.27 -2.37
N HIS A 46 -18.89 -36.42 -1.83
CA HIS A 46 -17.48 -36.83 -1.83
C HIS A 46 -16.94 -37.10 -3.24
N ASN A 47 -17.82 -37.43 -4.18
CA ASN A 47 -17.48 -37.68 -5.58
C ASN A 47 -17.54 -36.43 -6.47
N GLY A 48 -17.77 -35.25 -5.90
CA GLY A 48 -17.69 -33.98 -6.63
C GLY A 48 -18.95 -33.57 -7.39
N ILE A 49 -20.14 -34.02 -6.95
CA ILE A 49 -21.42 -33.53 -7.51
C ILE A 49 -21.57 -32.02 -7.30
N ASP A 50 -22.08 -31.32 -8.31
CA ASP A 50 -22.37 -29.89 -8.28
C ASP A 50 -23.79 -29.59 -7.77
N ILE A 51 -24.79 -30.39 -8.20
CA ILE A 51 -26.22 -30.18 -7.91
C ILE A 51 -26.92 -31.52 -7.66
N ILE A 52 -27.86 -31.52 -6.71
CA ILE A 52 -28.78 -32.63 -6.50
C ILE A 52 -30.17 -32.27 -7.04
N ILE A 53 -30.85 -33.22 -7.69
CA ILE A 53 -32.25 -33.08 -8.10
C ILE A 53 -33.05 -34.17 -7.40
N SER A 54 -34.11 -33.83 -6.69
CA SER A 54 -34.99 -34.82 -6.07
C SER A 54 -36.43 -34.33 -6.02
N ARG A 55 -37.33 -35.00 -5.30
CA ARG A 55 -38.76 -34.68 -5.28
C ARG A 55 -39.34 -34.80 -3.88
N GLY A 56 -40.16 -33.81 -3.48
CA GLY A 56 -40.96 -33.85 -2.26
C GLY A 56 -40.11 -34.02 -1.00
N GLY A 57 -40.59 -34.84 -0.05
CA GLY A 57 -39.94 -35.02 1.26
C GLY A 57 -38.47 -35.41 1.21
N THR A 58 -38.03 -36.18 0.19
CA THR A 58 -36.60 -36.50 -0.01
C THR A 58 -35.79 -35.25 -0.33
N ALA A 59 -36.28 -34.38 -1.22
CA ALA A 59 -35.59 -33.13 -1.54
C ALA A 59 -35.51 -32.20 -0.33
N GLU A 60 -36.61 -32.04 0.41
CA GLU A 60 -36.67 -31.22 1.62
C GLU A 60 -35.72 -31.73 2.71
N LEU A 61 -35.65 -33.05 2.90
CA LEU A 61 -34.73 -33.66 3.86
C LEU A 61 -33.26 -33.40 3.49
N ILE A 62 -32.90 -33.58 2.22
CA ILE A 62 -31.53 -33.30 1.73
C ILE A 62 -31.18 -31.82 1.92
N GLN A 63 -32.10 -30.90 1.59
CA GLN A 63 -31.90 -29.45 1.76
C GLN A 63 -31.68 -29.04 3.21
N ARG A 64 -32.35 -29.71 4.15
CA ARG A 64 -32.22 -29.40 5.59
C ARG A 64 -30.88 -29.86 6.16
N GLU A 65 -30.37 -30.99 5.68
CA GLU A 65 -29.20 -31.65 6.27
C GLU A 65 -27.88 -31.35 5.54
N LEU A 66 -27.92 -30.90 4.28
CA LEU A 66 -26.74 -30.70 3.44
C LEU A 66 -26.67 -29.27 2.86
N THR A 67 -25.45 -28.77 2.61
CA THR A 67 -25.21 -27.41 2.08
C THR A 67 -25.11 -27.33 0.56
N ILE A 68 -25.11 -28.47 -0.14
CA ILE A 68 -25.08 -28.53 -1.60
C ILE A 68 -26.42 -28.03 -2.16
N PRO A 69 -26.45 -27.29 -3.28
CA PRO A 69 -27.71 -26.90 -3.92
C PRO A 69 -28.55 -28.12 -4.33
N VAL A 70 -29.80 -28.14 -3.87
CA VAL A 70 -30.80 -29.17 -4.22
C VAL A 70 -31.95 -28.52 -4.96
N VAL A 71 -32.30 -29.05 -6.13
CA VAL A 71 -33.44 -28.64 -6.94
C VAL A 71 -34.58 -29.63 -6.77
N GLU A 72 -35.71 -29.15 -6.27
CA GLU A 72 -36.91 -29.95 -6.16
C GLU A 72 -37.68 -30.03 -7.49
N ILE A 73 -38.16 -31.24 -7.81
CA ILE A 73 -39.16 -31.46 -8.86
C ILE A 73 -40.54 -31.20 -8.26
N GLU A 74 -40.99 -29.96 -8.42
CA GLU A 74 -42.32 -29.53 -8.04
C GLU A 74 -43.40 -30.28 -8.83
N VAL A 75 -44.50 -30.61 -8.17
CA VAL A 75 -45.70 -31.13 -8.86
C VAL A 75 -46.33 -29.98 -9.65
N SER A 76 -46.55 -30.18 -10.94
CA SER A 76 -47.20 -29.20 -11.81
C SER A 76 -48.73 -29.38 -11.85
N GLY A 77 -49.44 -28.36 -12.33
CA GLY A 77 -50.88 -28.49 -12.63
C GLY A 77 -51.18 -29.60 -13.66
N TYR A 78 -50.27 -29.87 -14.59
CA TYR A 78 -50.45 -30.96 -15.57
C TYR A 78 -50.38 -32.34 -14.91
N ASP A 79 -49.52 -32.51 -13.90
CA ASP A 79 -49.41 -33.73 -13.11
C ASP A 79 -50.72 -34.00 -12.37
N MET A 80 -51.28 -32.94 -11.77
CA MET A 80 -52.58 -32.97 -11.11
C MET A 80 -53.71 -33.30 -12.10
N LEU A 81 -53.78 -32.64 -13.25
CA LEU A 81 -54.78 -32.92 -14.28
C LEU A 81 -54.73 -34.39 -14.74
N ARG A 82 -53.52 -34.93 -14.94
CA ARG A 82 -53.34 -36.31 -15.36
C ARG A 82 -53.85 -37.29 -14.30
N VAL A 83 -53.47 -37.12 -13.04
CA VAL A 83 -53.90 -38.02 -11.97
C VAL A 83 -55.39 -37.91 -11.68
N LEU A 84 -55.96 -36.70 -11.73
CA LEU A 84 -57.40 -36.46 -11.53
C LEU A 84 -58.23 -37.07 -12.66
N THR A 85 -57.76 -36.94 -13.90
CA THR A 85 -58.41 -37.57 -15.06
C THR A 85 -58.39 -39.10 -14.95
N LEU A 86 -57.26 -39.69 -14.52
CA LEU A 86 -57.16 -41.12 -14.25
C LEU A 86 -58.11 -41.54 -13.11
N ALA A 87 -58.12 -40.79 -12.01
CA ALA A 87 -58.96 -41.08 -10.85
C ALA A 87 -60.47 -40.96 -11.13
N LYS A 88 -60.88 -40.15 -12.12
CA LYS A 88 -62.28 -40.08 -12.57
C LYS A 88 -62.81 -41.45 -13.01
N GLY A 89 -61.96 -42.28 -13.64
CA GLY A 89 -62.32 -43.61 -14.13
C GLY A 89 -62.55 -44.68 -13.04
N TYR A 90 -62.10 -44.45 -11.80
CA TYR A 90 -62.26 -45.42 -10.71
C TYR A 90 -63.64 -45.26 -10.02
N PRO A 91 -64.35 -46.34 -9.68
CA PRO A 91 -65.57 -46.27 -8.89
C PRO A 91 -65.28 -46.02 -7.39
N GLY A 92 -66.26 -45.52 -6.64
CA GLY A 92 -66.16 -45.31 -5.18
C GLY A 92 -65.71 -43.91 -4.75
N LYS A 93 -65.68 -43.66 -3.44
CA LYS A 93 -65.23 -42.39 -2.85
C LYS A 93 -63.72 -42.23 -3.00
N LYS A 94 -63.27 -41.01 -3.26
CA LYS A 94 -61.88 -40.69 -3.61
C LYS A 94 -61.37 -39.54 -2.75
N ALA A 95 -60.15 -39.67 -2.25
CA ALA A 95 -59.48 -38.63 -1.48
C ALA A 95 -58.07 -38.38 -2.01
N ILE A 96 -57.63 -37.13 -1.93
CA ILE A 96 -56.23 -36.75 -2.12
C ILE A 96 -55.65 -36.48 -0.74
N VAL A 97 -54.53 -37.10 -0.42
CA VAL A 97 -53.82 -36.93 0.84
C VAL A 97 -52.39 -36.53 0.51
N GLY A 98 -51.95 -35.38 1.01
CA GLY A 98 -50.60 -34.88 0.74
C GLY A 98 -50.26 -33.58 1.46
N PHE A 99 -49.01 -33.15 1.31
CA PHE A 99 -48.50 -31.91 1.89
C PHE A 99 -49.07 -30.66 1.20
N SER A 100 -48.98 -29.51 1.89
CA SER A 100 -49.64 -28.22 1.55
C SER A 100 -49.70 -27.87 0.06
N PRO A 101 -48.61 -27.94 -0.73
CA PRO A 101 -48.64 -27.49 -2.13
C PRO A 101 -49.50 -28.40 -3.02
N ILE A 102 -49.59 -29.68 -2.68
CA ILE A 102 -50.35 -30.68 -3.43
C ILE A 102 -51.85 -30.54 -3.13
N SER A 103 -52.22 -30.37 -1.86
CA SER A 103 -53.62 -30.30 -1.43
C SER A 103 -54.35 -29.04 -1.92
N GLU A 104 -53.66 -27.90 -1.99
CA GLU A 104 -54.25 -26.61 -2.39
C GLU A 104 -54.40 -26.49 -3.91
N GLY A 105 -53.40 -26.96 -4.67
CA GLY A 105 -53.50 -27.07 -6.13
C GLY A 105 -54.59 -28.06 -6.54
N ALA A 106 -54.71 -29.17 -5.81
CA ALA A 106 -55.75 -30.17 -6.01
C ALA A 106 -57.16 -29.62 -5.80
N SER A 107 -57.43 -28.95 -4.68
CA SER A 107 -58.76 -28.42 -4.39
C SER A 107 -59.20 -27.42 -5.46
N THR A 108 -58.30 -26.53 -5.87
CA THR A 108 -58.55 -25.55 -6.93
C THR A 108 -58.91 -26.22 -8.26
N ILE A 109 -58.17 -27.26 -8.67
CA ILE A 109 -58.45 -27.97 -9.93
C ILE A 109 -59.75 -28.80 -9.83
N CYS A 110 -60.01 -29.43 -8.69
CA CYS A 110 -61.25 -30.17 -8.46
C CYS A 110 -62.48 -29.26 -8.54
N GLU A 111 -62.40 -28.04 -8.00
CA GLU A 111 -63.45 -27.02 -8.12
C GLU A 111 -63.67 -26.59 -9.57
N ILE A 112 -62.60 -26.32 -10.33
CA ILE A 112 -62.69 -25.91 -11.73
C ILE A 112 -63.31 -27.00 -12.63
N LEU A 113 -63.00 -28.27 -12.35
CA LEU A 113 -63.39 -29.41 -13.19
C LEU A 113 -64.65 -30.15 -12.69
N ASP A 114 -65.30 -29.65 -11.63
CA ASP A 114 -66.45 -30.28 -10.97
C ASP A 114 -66.18 -31.76 -10.62
N ILE A 115 -65.00 -32.03 -10.05
CA ILE A 115 -64.60 -33.37 -9.62
C ILE A 115 -64.90 -33.53 -8.13
N ASN A 116 -65.84 -34.42 -7.80
CA ASN A 116 -66.19 -34.72 -6.41
C ASN A 116 -65.10 -35.56 -5.72
N MET A 117 -64.14 -34.88 -5.11
CA MET A 117 -62.98 -35.48 -4.45
C MET A 117 -62.56 -34.63 -3.25
N SER A 118 -62.32 -35.26 -2.11
CA SER A 118 -61.94 -34.58 -0.88
C SER A 118 -60.41 -34.46 -0.78
N ALA A 119 -59.90 -33.26 -0.52
CA ALA A 119 -58.47 -33.02 -0.32
C ALA A 119 -58.15 -32.90 1.18
N TYR A 120 -57.19 -33.67 1.66
CA TYR A 120 -56.72 -33.69 3.05
C TYR A 120 -55.26 -33.29 3.09
N LYS A 121 -54.97 -32.28 3.93
CA LYS A 121 -53.64 -31.71 4.10
C LYS A 121 -52.92 -32.39 5.25
N VAL A 122 -51.67 -32.77 5.01
CA VAL A 122 -50.79 -33.41 6.00
C VAL A 122 -49.57 -32.53 6.26
N LYS A 123 -49.11 -32.43 7.52
CA LYS A 123 -47.89 -31.68 7.88
C LYS A 123 -46.69 -32.56 8.17
N SER A 124 -46.91 -33.84 8.49
CA SER A 124 -45.84 -34.79 8.79
C SER A 124 -46.23 -36.20 8.37
N GLU A 125 -45.25 -37.05 8.06
CA GLU A 125 -45.50 -38.45 7.70
C GLU A 125 -46.32 -39.21 8.76
N LYS A 126 -46.13 -38.87 10.04
CA LYS A 126 -46.83 -39.49 11.18
C LYS A 126 -48.34 -39.25 11.17
N GLU A 127 -48.82 -38.22 10.48
CA GLU A 127 -50.24 -37.90 10.35
C GLU A 127 -50.93 -38.70 9.24
N ILE A 128 -50.16 -39.29 8.31
CA ILE A 128 -50.72 -39.98 7.13
C ILE A 128 -51.55 -41.19 7.55
N GLU A 129 -50.97 -42.09 8.35
CA GLU A 129 -51.65 -43.35 8.73
C GLU A 129 -52.97 -43.11 9.51
N PRO A 130 -53.04 -42.25 10.55
CA PRO A 130 -54.29 -41.91 11.21
C PRO A 130 -55.37 -41.38 10.27
N ILE A 131 -55.00 -40.51 9.32
CA ILE A 131 -55.93 -39.95 8.33
C ILE A 131 -56.45 -41.05 7.40
N LEU A 132 -55.58 -41.92 6.89
CA LEU A 132 -55.98 -42.99 5.98
C LEU A 132 -56.91 -44.01 6.67
N VAL A 133 -56.69 -44.31 7.95
CA VAL A 133 -57.59 -45.16 8.74
C VAL A 133 -58.97 -44.53 8.89
N GLN A 134 -59.03 -43.21 9.16
CA GLN A 134 -60.30 -42.49 9.22
C GLN A 134 -61.02 -42.50 7.86
N LEU A 135 -60.30 -42.25 6.76
CA LEU A 135 -60.87 -42.28 5.42
C LEU A 135 -61.42 -43.65 5.03
N GLN A 136 -60.74 -44.73 5.44
CA GLN A 136 -61.25 -46.09 5.27
C GLN A 136 -62.60 -46.29 5.97
N GLN A 137 -62.72 -45.81 7.22
CA GLN A 137 -63.98 -45.88 7.99
C GLN A 137 -65.10 -45.05 7.35
N ASP A 138 -64.76 -43.89 6.75
CA ASP A 138 -65.70 -43.02 6.05
C ASP A 138 -66.08 -43.53 4.64
N GLY A 139 -65.57 -44.70 4.25
CA GLY A 139 -65.91 -45.41 3.02
C GLY A 139 -65.13 -44.95 1.78
N TYR A 140 -63.99 -44.29 1.96
CA TYR A 140 -63.05 -44.00 0.86
C TYR A 140 -62.32 -45.28 0.45
N THR A 141 -62.26 -45.52 -0.86
CA THR A 141 -61.62 -46.71 -1.43
C THR A 141 -60.41 -46.37 -2.29
N ASN A 142 -60.31 -45.13 -2.78
CA ASN A 142 -59.23 -44.67 -3.65
C ASN A 142 -58.52 -43.47 -3.03
N ILE A 143 -57.21 -43.58 -2.85
CA ILE A 143 -56.36 -42.57 -2.23
C ILE A 143 -55.31 -42.11 -3.24
N ILE A 144 -55.28 -40.82 -3.52
CA ILE A 144 -54.23 -40.19 -4.33
C ILE A 144 -53.22 -39.55 -3.38
N GLY A 145 -51.93 -39.78 -3.62
CA GLY A 145 -50.89 -39.16 -2.80
C GLY A 145 -49.49 -39.37 -3.34
N ASP A 146 -48.49 -39.03 -2.53
CA ASP A 146 -47.09 -39.33 -2.82
C ASP A 146 -46.74 -40.81 -2.58
N ALA A 147 -45.48 -41.19 -2.80
CA ALA A 147 -45.00 -42.56 -2.68
C ALA A 147 -45.28 -43.16 -1.29
N ILE A 148 -45.07 -42.38 -0.23
CA ILE A 148 -45.31 -42.80 1.14
C ILE A 148 -46.79 -43.00 1.40
N THR A 149 -47.63 -42.03 1.01
CA THR A 149 -49.08 -42.10 1.16
C THR A 149 -49.66 -43.33 0.46
N VAL A 150 -49.23 -43.60 -0.77
CA VAL A 150 -49.67 -44.78 -1.55
C VAL A 150 -49.25 -46.08 -0.85
N LYS A 151 -47.99 -46.16 -0.40
CA LYS A 151 -47.47 -47.34 0.30
C LYS A 151 -48.23 -47.65 1.59
N ILE A 152 -48.64 -46.62 2.35
CA ILE A 152 -49.45 -46.80 3.56
C ILE A 152 -50.90 -47.16 3.19
N ALA A 153 -51.48 -46.50 2.18
CA ALA A 153 -52.84 -46.80 1.70
C ALA A 153 -52.99 -48.27 1.26
N GLU A 154 -52.03 -48.78 0.49
CA GLU A 154 -52.01 -50.18 0.03
C GLU A 154 -51.91 -51.16 1.20
N LYS A 155 -51.11 -50.86 2.23
CA LYS A 155 -51.02 -51.67 3.46
C LYS A 155 -52.34 -51.74 4.21
N LEU A 156 -53.13 -50.67 4.18
CA LEU A 156 -54.46 -50.61 4.78
C LEU A 156 -55.54 -51.23 3.89
N GLY A 157 -55.20 -51.74 2.71
CA GLY A 157 -56.16 -52.33 1.75
C GLY A 157 -56.94 -51.30 0.93
N LEU A 158 -56.50 -50.05 0.90
CA LEU A 158 -57.04 -49.01 0.03
C LEU A 158 -56.33 -49.03 -1.34
N ASN A 159 -57.03 -48.60 -2.40
CA ASN A 159 -56.42 -48.45 -3.72
C ASN A 159 -55.58 -47.17 -3.76
N GLY A 160 -54.26 -47.31 -3.82
CA GLY A 160 -53.32 -46.20 -3.92
C GLY A 160 -53.09 -45.76 -5.36
N ILE A 161 -53.23 -44.45 -5.63
CA ILE A 161 -52.96 -43.84 -6.92
C ILE A 161 -51.81 -42.84 -6.75
N LEU A 162 -50.65 -43.16 -7.31
CA LEU A 162 -49.47 -42.32 -7.18
C LEU A 162 -49.59 -41.02 -7.98
N LEU A 163 -49.39 -39.91 -7.30
CA LEU A 163 -49.19 -38.60 -7.90
C LEU A 163 -47.79 -38.55 -8.52
N THR A 164 -47.73 -38.80 -9.82
CA THR A 164 -46.48 -38.87 -10.58
C THR A 164 -46.10 -37.51 -11.18
N SER A 165 -44.82 -37.17 -11.15
CA SER A 165 -44.28 -36.03 -11.89
C SER A 165 -44.19 -36.35 -13.38
N GLY A 166 -44.61 -35.40 -14.21
CA GLY A 166 -44.55 -35.47 -15.67
C GLY A 166 -43.23 -34.97 -16.24
N LYS A 167 -43.11 -35.11 -17.56
CA LYS A 167 -41.91 -34.70 -18.31
C LYS A 167 -41.64 -33.21 -18.16
N GLU A 168 -42.69 -32.40 -18.13
CA GLU A 168 -42.65 -30.95 -17.98
C GLU A 168 -42.00 -30.55 -16.65
N SER A 169 -42.38 -31.20 -15.56
CA SER A 169 -41.85 -30.96 -14.21
C SER A 169 -40.37 -31.33 -14.11
N VAL A 170 -39.98 -32.47 -14.69
CA VAL A 170 -38.57 -32.90 -14.73
C VAL A 170 -37.73 -31.95 -15.57
N LEU A 171 -38.18 -31.59 -16.78
CA LEU A 171 -37.45 -30.63 -17.64
C LEU A 171 -37.32 -29.26 -16.99
N LYS A 172 -38.36 -28.77 -16.30
CA LYS A 172 -38.30 -27.52 -15.52
C LYS A 172 -37.23 -27.62 -14.43
N SER A 173 -37.14 -28.74 -13.72
CA SER A 173 -36.10 -28.95 -12.69
C SER A 173 -34.69 -28.95 -13.30
N PHE A 174 -34.48 -29.55 -14.47
CA PHE A 174 -33.19 -29.54 -15.18
C PHE A 174 -32.80 -28.12 -15.61
N GLN A 175 -33.75 -27.33 -16.11
CA GLN A 175 -33.52 -25.93 -16.43
C GLN A 175 -33.18 -25.10 -15.19
N ASN A 176 -33.85 -25.35 -14.07
CA ASN A 176 -33.56 -24.67 -12.80
C ASN A 176 -32.17 -25.06 -12.27
N ALA A 177 -31.79 -26.33 -12.36
CA ALA A 177 -30.44 -26.78 -12.03
C ALA A 177 -29.38 -26.03 -12.86
N LYS A 178 -29.55 -25.95 -14.18
CA LYS A 178 -28.65 -25.16 -15.05
C LYS A 178 -28.55 -23.69 -14.64
N LYS A 179 -29.68 -23.04 -14.30
CA LYS A 179 -29.69 -21.64 -13.85
C LYS A 179 -28.92 -21.45 -12.54
N ILE A 180 -29.16 -22.33 -11.56
CA ILE A 180 -28.47 -22.30 -10.26
C ILE A 180 -26.98 -22.55 -10.45
N TYR A 181 -26.60 -23.55 -11.25
CA TYR A 181 -25.20 -23.83 -11.56
C TYR A 181 -24.53 -22.64 -12.25
N GLY A 182 -25.16 -22.05 -13.26
CA GLY A 182 -24.64 -20.88 -13.96
C GLY A 182 -24.40 -19.69 -13.03
N PHE A 183 -25.32 -19.44 -12.10
CA PHE A 183 -25.16 -18.40 -11.08
C PHE A 183 -24.00 -18.70 -10.13
N LEU A 184 -23.94 -19.92 -9.56
CA LEU A 184 -22.88 -20.33 -8.63
C LEU A 184 -21.50 -20.36 -9.28
N SER A 185 -21.41 -20.86 -10.52
CA SER A 185 -20.17 -20.91 -11.29
C SER A 185 -19.66 -19.51 -11.63
N SER A 186 -20.54 -18.60 -12.03
CA SER A 186 -20.20 -17.19 -12.27
C SER A 186 -19.72 -16.50 -10.98
N PHE A 187 -20.42 -16.72 -9.86
CA PHE A 187 -20.03 -16.18 -8.56
C PHE A 187 -18.66 -16.71 -8.11
N LYS A 188 -18.46 -18.04 -8.20
CA LYS A 188 -17.19 -18.70 -7.89
C LYS A 188 -16.06 -18.15 -8.76
N LYS A 189 -16.29 -17.94 -10.06
CA LYS A 189 -15.31 -17.34 -10.97
C LYS A 189 -14.94 -15.91 -10.56
N ASN A 190 -15.92 -15.06 -10.28
CA ASN A 190 -15.67 -13.66 -9.89
C ASN A 190 -14.97 -13.56 -8.53
N TYR A 191 -15.38 -14.39 -7.56
CA TYR A 191 -14.76 -14.46 -6.25
C TYR A 191 -13.32 -14.96 -6.35
N LEU A 192 -13.08 -16.08 -7.04
CA LEU A 192 -11.75 -16.64 -7.22
C LEU A 192 -10.83 -15.68 -7.98
N MET A 193 -11.33 -15.00 -9.01
CA MET A 193 -10.57 -13.97 -9.72
C MET A 193 -10.17 -12.82 -8.79
N SER A 194 -11.10 -12.27 -8.02
CA SER A 194 -10.82 -11.16 -7.09
C SER A 194 -9.85 -11.59 -5.99
N TYR A 195 -10.04 -12.80 -5.46
CA TYR A 195 -9.15 -13.39 -4.47
C TYR A 195 -7.74 -13.58 -5.05
N ASP A 196 -7.62 -14.17 -6.24
CA ASP A 196 -6.34 -14.44 -6.90
C ASP A 196 -5.55 -13.16 -7.22
N ILE A 197 -6.23 -12.10 -7.64
CA ILE A 197 -5.63 -10.76 -7.79
C ILE A 197 -5.01 -10.32 -6.46
N ILE A 198 -5.77 -10.34 -5.37
CA ILE A 198 -5.29 -9.91 -4.04
C ILE A 198 -4.12 -10.79 -3.55
N GLN A 199 -4.12 -12.08 -3.88
CA GLN A 199 -3.02 -12.99 -3.51
C GLN A 199 -1.71 -12.66 -4.23
N HIS A 200 -1.78 -12.13 -5.46
CA HIS A 200 -0.63 -11.75 -6.28
C HIS A 200 -0.28 -10.25 -6.21
N GLU A 201 -1.03 -9.46 -5.44
CA GLU A 201 -0.70 -8.05 -5.22
C GLU A 201 0.67 -7.89 -4.53
N MET A 202 1.46 -6.95 -5.04
CA MET A 202 2.77 -6.58 -4.50
C MET A 202 2.67 -5.45 -3.47
N GLU A 203 1.46 -5.20 -2.98
CA GLU A 203 1.12 -4.27 -1.91
C GLU A 203 0.75 -5.07 -0.65
N GLY A 204 1.17 -4.62 0.53
CA GLY A 204 0.80 -5.26 1.79
C GLY A 204 -0.62 -4.87 2.15
N ILE A 205 -1.55 -5.83 2.21
CA ILE A 205 -2.94 -5.58 2.58
C ILE A 205 -3.27 -6.35 3.85
N VAL A 206 -3.80 -5.64 4.85
CA VAL A 206 -4.33 -6.24 6.08
C VAL A 206 -5.63 -5.55 6.48
N VAL A 207 -6.62 -6.33 6.90
CA VAL A 207 -7.92 -5.84 7.34
C VAL A 207 -8.13 -6.20 8.80
N TYR A 208 -8.52 -5.19 9.59
CA TYR A 208 -8.84 -5.30 11.00
C TYR A 208 -10.32 -5.04 11.27
N ASN A 209 -10.85 -5.68 12.30
CA ASN A 209 -12.15 -5.31 12.85
C ASN A 209 -12.00 -4.12 13.84
N SER A 210 -13.13 -3.61 14.34
CA SER A 210 -13.16 -2.50 15.32
C SER A 210 -12.49 -2.82 16.67
N THR A 211 -12.21 -4.10 16.96
CA THR A 211 -11.45 -4.53 18.15
C THR A 211 -9.96 -4.72 17.89
N SER A 212 -9.45 -4.23 16.74
CA SER A 212 -8.04 -4.36 16.34
C SER A 212 -7.56 -5.81 16.18
N GLN A 213 -8.46 -6.72 15.83
CA GLN A 213 -8.10 -8.08 15.42
C GLN A 213 -8.04 -8.19 13.90
N ALA A 214 -6.95 -8.76 13.38
CA ALA A 214 -6.78 -8.98 11.95
C ALA A 214 -7.74 -10.09 11.48
N ILE A 215 -8.59 -9.75 10.50
CA ILE A 215 -9.56 -10.67 9.90
C ILE A 215 -9.12 -11.18 8.52
N PHE A 216 -8.21 -10.45 7.87
CA PHE A 216 -7.66 -10.81 6.57
C PHE A 216 -6.27 -10.20 6.41
N SER A 217 -5.38 -10.93 5.74
CA SER A 217 -4.11 -10.41 5.23
C SER A 217 -3.71 -11.13 3.96
N ASN A 218 -3.12 -10.41 3.00
CA ASN A 218 -2.60 -11.02 1.77
C ASN A 218 -1.20 -11.65 1.99
N PRO A 219 -0.73 -12.53 1.09
CA PRO A 219 0.57 -13.19 1.23
C PRO A 219 1.74 -12.24 1.30
N TYR A 220 1.71 -11.15 0.52
CA TYR A 220 2.76 -10.14 0.51
C TYR A 220 2.89 -9.47 1.89
N PHE A 221 1.77 -9.12 2.53
CA PHE A 221 1.78 -8.63 3.92
C PHE A 221 2.35 -9.66 4.89
N ASN A 222 1.87 -10.91 4.82
CA ASN A 222 2.29 -11.95 5.77
C ASN A 222 3.78 -12.28 5.67
N LYS A 223 4.31 -12.34 4.44
CA LYS A 223 5.71 -12.65 4.20
C LYS A 223 6.63 -11.50 4.59
N ASN A 224 6.22 -10.29 4.25
CA ASN A 224 7.07 -9.13 4.43
C ASN A 224 6.77 -8.48 5.78
N PHE A 225 5.57 -7.97 6.02
CA PHE A 225 5.30 -6.94 7.03
C PHE A 225 4.81 -7.42 8.40
N ILE A 226 4.47 -8.70 8.58
CA ILE A 226 3.75 -9.14 9.79
C ILE A 226 4.42 -8.74 11.11
N ASP A 227 5.75 -8.84 11.19
CA ASP A 227 6.51 -8.51 12.39
C ASP A 227 6.81 -7.01 12.47
N SER A 228 7.31 -6.41 11.39
CA SER A 228 7.67 -4.99 11.35
C SER A 228 6.48 -4.07 11.52
N PHE A 229 5.30 -4.46 11.01
CA PHE A 229 4.09 -3.65 11.11
C PHE A 229 3.62 -3.52 12.55
N LYS A 230 3.67 -4.60 13.34
CA LYS A 230 3.28 -4.55 14.76
C LYS A 230 4.31 -3.84 15.64
N GLN A 231 5.58 -3.87 15.26
CA GLN A 231 6.66 -3.20 15.99
C GLN A 231 6.70 -1.70 15.74
N ASN A 232 6.48 -1.28 14.49
CA ASN A 232 6.59 0.12 14.08
C ASN A 232 5.27 0.90 14.11
N LEU A 233 4.12 0.22 14.26
CA LEU A 233 2.80 0.84 14.28
C LEU A 233 2.00 0.42 15.51
N ASN A 234 1.48 1.41 16.25
CA ASN A 234 0.43 1.19 17.23
C ASN A 234 -0.91 0.91 16.52
N VAL A 235 -1.18 -0.36 16.22
CA VAL A 235 -2.37 -0.79 15.45
C VAL A 235 -3.67 -0.36 16.13
N GLU A 236 -3.75 -0.40 17.46
CA GLU A 236 -4.98 0.00 18.17
C GLU A 236 -5.30 1.48 17.98
N GLU A 237 -4.27 2.32 18.03
CA GLU A 237 -4.41 3.76 17.82
C GLU A 237 -4.71 4.08 16.35
N ALA A 238 -4.06 3.39 15.41
CA ALA A 238 -4.33 3.52 13.99
C ALA A 238 -5.79 3.14 13.66
N VAL A 239 -6.29 2.01 14.18
CA VAL A 239 -7.68 1.57 13.98
C VAL A 239 -8.67 2.57 14.59
N LYS A 240 -8.43 3.05 15.81
CA LYS A 240 -9.25 4.09 16.45
C LYS A 240 -9.27 5.38 15.63
N THR A 241 -8.11 5.77 15.07
CA THR A 241 -8.00 6.95 14.22
C THR A 241 -8.88 6.81 12.99
N VAL A 242 -8.75 5.73 12.21
CA VAL A 242 -9.62 5.50 11.04
C VAL A 242 -11.10 5.50 11.41
N CYS A 243 -11.47 4.91 12.56
CA CYS A 243 -12.87 4.89 13.01
C CYS A 243 -13.42 6.30 13.30
N ASN A 244 -12.59 7.22 13.75
CA ASN A 244 -12.97 8.56 14.18
C ASN A 244 -12.85 9.60 13.06
N THR A 245 -11.78 9.55 12.27
CA THR A 245 -11.44 10.55 11.25
C THR A 245 -11.77 10.09 9.83
N GLY A 246 -12.00 8.79 9.61
CA GLY A 246 -12.28 8.20 8.30
C GLY A 246 -11.03 7.85 7.46
N SER A 247 -9.83 8.22 7.92
CA SER A 247 -8.57 7.84 7.27
C SER A 247 -7.40 7.86 8.26
N PHE A 248 -6.35 7.11 7.93
CA PHE A 248 -5.09 7.09 8.66
C PHE A 248 -3.94 7.02 7.67
N GLU A 249 -2.88 7.77 7.91
CA GLU A 249 -1.68 7.71 7.08
C GLU A 249 -0.42 7.87 7.93
N THR A 250 0.58 7.04 7.67
CA THR A 250 1.90 7.16 8.31
C THR A 250 2.99 6.53 7.44
N VAL A 251 4.24 6.81 7.77
CA VAL A 251 5.41 6.26 7.09
C VAL A 251 6.32 5.61 8.12
N PHE A 252 6.78 4.39 7.84
CA PHE A 252 7.81 3.73 8.63
C PHE A 252 8.95 3.26 7.73
N SER A 253 10.14 3.10 8.29
CA SER A 253 11.31 2.59 7.59
C SER A 253 11.53 1.12 7.84
N ARG A 254 12.00 0.39 6.83
CA ARG A 254 12.43 -1.00 6.94
C ARG A 254 13.39 -1.35 5.81
N ASP A 255 14.48 -2.05 6.13
CA ASP A 255 15.47 -2.53 5.14
C ASP A 255 16.00 -1.39 4.23
N ASP A 256 16.19 -0.20 4.81
CA ASP A 256 16.60 1.06 4.14
C ASP A 256 15.59 1.65 3.15
N ASP A 257 14.43 1.00 3.00
CA ASP A 257 13.28 1.49 2.27
C ASP A 257 12.26 2.17 3.20
N PHE A 258 11.53 3.14 2.66
CA PHE A 258 10.38 3.74 3.34
C PHE A 258 9.10 3.07 2.86
N TRP A 259 8.13 2.94 3.76
CA TRP A 259 6.86 2.29 3.48
C TRP A 259 5.74 3.19 3.98
N THR A 260 4.79 3.48 3.11
CA THR A 260 3.60 4.26 3.47
C THR A 260 2.48 3.31 3.86
N VAL A 261 1.86 3.57 5.02
CA VAL A 261 0.68 2.87 5.51
C VAL A 261 -0.52 3.79 5.37
N LYS A 262 -1.53 3.35 4.63
CA LYS A 262 -2.81 4.06 4.47
C LYS A 262 -3.96 3.21 4.97
N GLY A 263 -4.72 3.73 5.92
CA GLY A 263 -5.89 3.10 6.53
C GLY A 263 -7.19 3.73 6.03
N TYR A 264 -8.14 2.90 5.61
CA TYR A 264 -9.48 3.31 5.16
C TYR A 264 -10.57 2.40 5.74
N PRO A 265 -11.77 2.94 6.02
CA PRO A 265 -12.92 2.11 6.35
C PRO A 265 -13.40 1.37 5.10
N LEU A 266 -13.78 0.10 5.26
CA LEU A 266 -14.52 -0.65 4.25
C LEU A 266 -16.01 -0.57 4.58
N GLU A 267 -16.81 -0.14 3.60
CA GLU A 267 -18.27 -0.13 3.72
C GLU A 267 -18.79 -1.57 3.67
N THR A 268 -19.24 -2.09 4.81
CA THR A 268 -19.99 -3.35 4.87
C THR A 268 -21.30 -3.16 5.62
N SER A 269 -22.32 -3.94 5.25
CA SER A 269 -23.68 -3.82 5.81
C SER A 269 -23.79 -4.19 7.29
N HIS A 270 -22.79 -4.88 7.86
CA HIS A 270 -22.89 -5.49 9.19
C HIS A 270 -21.71 -5.21 10.13
N SER A 271 -20.58 -4.65 9.65
CA SER A 271 -19.41 -4.39 10.49
C SER A 271 -18.54 -3.24 9.99
N LYS A 272 -17.95 -2.46 10.91
CA LYS A 272 -16.91 -1.49 10.55
C LYS A 272 -15.59 -2.24 10.41
N LEU A 273 -15.12 -2.37 9.18
CA LEU A 273 -13.82 -2.98 8.87
C LEU A 273 -12.84 -1.89 8.46
N ILE A 274 -11.57 -2.07 8.81
CA ILE A 274 -10.51 -1.12 8.53
C ILE A 274 -9.45 -1.83 7.69
N MET A 275 -9.22 -1.36 6.47
CA MET A 275 -8.15 -1.87 5.60
C MET A 275 -6.94 -0.97 5.71
N PHE A 276 -5.78 -1.54 6.03
CA PHE A 276 -4.49 -0.89 5.84
C PHE A 276 -3.82 -1.42 4.58
N ARG A 277 -3.33 -0.49 3.75
CA ARG A 277 -2.45 -0.76 2.61
C ARG A 277 -1.05 -0.27 2.92
N ILE A 278 -0.06 -1.11 2.65
CA ILE A 278 1.36 -0.85 2.90
C ILE A 278 2.09 -0.97 1.58
N ASN A 279 2.58 0.16 1.09
CA ASN A 279 3.27 0.23 -0.18
C ASN A 279 4.67 0.76 0.05
N GLN A 280 5.61 0.29 -0.75
CA GLN A 280 6.94 0.88 -0.77
C GLN A 280 6.74 2.34 -1.18
N TYR A 281 7.29 3.24 -0.38
CA TYR A 281 7.45 4.62 -0.78
C TYR A 281 8.45 4.61 -1.92
N LYS A 282 7.94 4.41 -3.14
CA LYS A 282 8.67 4.77 -4.33
C LYS A 282 8.78 6.28 -4.28
N SER A 283 9.91 6.81 -3.84
CA SER A 283 10.36 8.10 -4.36
C SER A 283 10.33 7.89 -5.87
N ASN A 284 9.35 8.46 -6.57
CA ASN A 284 9.09 8.21 -8.00
C ASN A 284 10.38 7.79 -8.70
N GLU A 285 10.56 6.49 -8.95
CA GLU A 285 11.68 6.01 -9.73
C GLU A 285 11.47 6.64 -11.11
N ASN A 286 12.22 7.74 -11.35
CA ASN A 286 12.24 8.71 -12.46
C ASN A 286 11.66 10.14 -12.25
N GLN A 287 11.17 10.52 -11.06
CA GLN A 287 11.02 11.94 -10.67
C GLN A 287 11.19 12.10 -9.15
N GLY A 288 12.41 11.87 -8.64
CA GLY A 288 12.78 12.39 -7.32
C GLY A 288 12.47 13.89 -7.31
N ILE A 289 11.79 14.38 -6.26
CA ILE A 289 11.79 15.81 -6.01
C ILE A 289 13.23 16.14 -5.63
N ASP A 290 14.00 16.63 -6.60
CA ASP A 290 15.38 17.05 -6.38
C ASP A 290 15.43 17.92 -5.12
N GLY A 291 16.26 17.50 -4.17
CA GLY A 291 16.45 18.18 -2.89
C GLY A 291 15.63 17.67 -1.71
N ILE A 292 14.78 16.65 -1.83
CA ILE A 292 14.17 15.99 -0.65
C ILE A 292 14.73 14.59 -0.46
N SER A 293 15.20 14.27 0.74
CA SER A 293 15.62 12.91 1.14
C SER A 293 15.05 12.54 2.50
N ILE A 294 14.71 11.26 2.70
CA ILE A 294 14.26 10.73 3.98
C ILE A 294 15.35 9.75 4.45
N VAL A 295 15.78 9.87 5.69
CA VAL A 295 16.84 9.04 6.28
C VAL A 295 16.29 8.36 7.52
N SER A 296 16.47 7.04 7.61
CA SER A 296 16.29 6.28 8.85
C SER A 296 17.66 5.83 9.33
N LEU A 297 18.01 6.18 10.57
CA LEU A 297 19.34 5.91 11.12
C LEU A 297 19.38 4.61 11.95
N GLN A 298 18.32 3.79 11.89
CA GLN A 298 18.18 2.54 12.65
C GLN A 298 19.00 1.36 12.10
N ASN A 299 19.21 1.28 10.77
CA ASN A 299 19.84 0.13 10.12
C ASN A 299 21.36 0.27 9.90
N GLU A 300 21.91 1.47 10.05
CA GLU A 300 23.33 1.71 9.85
C GLU A 300 24.16 1.41 11.11
N ALA A 301 23.95 0.27 11.78
CA ALA A 301 24.75 -0.14 12.94
C ALA A 301 26.27 -0.21 12.64
N SER A 302 26.64 -0.43 11.37
CA SER A 302 28.02 -0.39 10.89
C SER A 302 28.53 1.01 10.49
N SER A 303 27.65 1.97 10.17
CA SER A 303 28.03 3.35 9.77
C SER A 303 27.84 4.38 10.89
N ALA A 304 27.11 4.02 11.96
CA ALA A 304 26.85 4.87 13.12
C ALA A 304 28.15 5.37 13.78
N SER A 305 29.22 4.57 13.82
CA SER A 305 30.53 4.99 14.35
C SER A 305 31.16 6.15 13.56
N ASN A 306 30.93 6.17 12.23
CA ASN A 306 31.42 7.19 11.32
C ASN A 306 30.52 8.43 11.23
N LEU A 307 29.26 8.36 11.66
CA LEU A 307 28.34 9.50 11.68
C LEU A 307 28.32 10.22 13.04
N THR A 308 28.60 9.51 14.13
CA THR A 308 28.47 10.02 15.51
C THR A 308 29.70 10.76 16.05
N THR A 309 30.87 10.56 15.44
CA THR A 309 32.11 11.15 15.97
C THR A 309 32.51 12.40 15.17
N ILE A 310 32.45 13.58 15.79
CA ILE A 310 33.05 14.81 15.25
C ILE A 310 34.37 15.03 15.99
N VAL A 311 35.49 14.83 15.29
CA VAL A 311 36.84 15.02 15.86
C VAL A 311 37.20 16.50 15.86
N THR A 312 37.54 17.04 17.03
CA THR A 312 38.01 18.41 17.17
C THR A 312 38.89 18.60 18.43
N LYS A 313 39.93 19.40 18.28
CA LYS A 313 40.81 19.93 19.34
C LYS A 313 40.51 21.41 19.63
N ASN A 314 39.73 22.07 18.78
CA ASN A 314 39.41 23.49 18.90
C ASN A 314 38.36 23.75 19.99
N GLU A 315 38.64 24.70 20.90
CA GLU A 315 37.79 24.98 22.06
C GLU A 315 36.39 25.51 21.67
N ARG A 316 36.30 26.36 20.63
CA ARG A 316 35.03 26.90 20.15
C ARG A 316 34.14 25.78 19.60
N MET A 317 34.71 24.90 18.77
CA MET A 317 33.98 23.73 18.25
C MET A 317 33.58 22.74 19.35
N GLN A 318 34.41 22.54 20.38
CA GLN A 318 34.02 21.75 21.56
C GLN A 318 32.84 22.37 22.31
N GLY A 319 32.79 23.69 22.41
CA GLY A 319 31.63 24.42 22.93
C GLY A 319 30.36 24.14 22.14
N VAL A 320 30.44 24.19 20.80
CA VAL A 320 29.34 23.85 19.89
C VAL A 320 28.85 22.41 20.09
N LEU A 321 29.77 21.43 20.22
CA LEU A 321 29.39 20.02 20.46
C LEU A 321 28.69 19.81 21.80
N LYS A 322 29.16 20.50 22.86
CA LYS A 322 28.50 20.46 24.18
C LYS A 322 27.08 21.03 24.10
N ALA A 323 26.92 22.18 23.45
CA ALA A 323 25.61 22.80 23.25
C ALA A 323 24.69 21.90 22.40
N ALA A 324 25.18 21.33 21.30
CA ALA A 324 24.42 20.39 20.46
C ALA A 324 23.93 19.16 21.24
N THR A 325 24.74 18.65 22.18
CA THR A 325 24.35 17.54 23.06
C THR A 325 23.20 17.93 24.00
N ILE A 326 23.23 19.14 24.54
CA ILE A 326 22.14 19.67 25.38
C ILE A 326 20.89 19.86 24.52
N TYR A 327 21.03 20.46 23.33
CA TYR A 327 19.92 20.73 22.43
C TYR A 327 19.29 19.44 21.92
N ALA A 328 20.03 18.35 21.75
CA ALA A 328 19.46 17.05 21.38
C ALA A 328 18.34 16.59 22.33
N ASN A 329 18.41 16.92 23.62
CA ASN A 329 17.41 16.57 24.63
C ASN A 329 16.21 17.53 24.70
N THR A 330 16.14 18.54 23.83
CA THR A 330 15.01 19.48 23.77
C THR A 330 14.15 19.21 22.56
N GLU A 331 12.88 19.63 22.63
CA GLU A 331 11.94 19.57 21.50
C GLU A 331 12.03 20.82 20.59
N GLU A 332 12.79 21.82 21.04
CA GLU A 332 12.90 23.12 20.39
C GLU A 332 13.62 23.06 19.03
N PRO A 333 13.22 23.92 18.07
CA PRO A 333 13.93 24.13 16.82
C PRO A 333 15.38 24.59 17.04
N VAL A 334 16.30 24.04 16.24
CA VAL A 334 17.74 24.35 16.31
C VAL A 334 18.22 24.94 14.99
N TRP A 335 18.78 26.14 15.05
CA TRP A 335 19.43 26.81 13.94
C TRP A 335 20.95 26.62 13.99
N ILE A 336 21.53 26.17 12.89
CA ILE A 336 22.96 25.92 12.73
C ILE A 336 23.50 26.81 11.60
N SER A 337 24.32 27.78 11.97
CA SER A 337 25.03 28.68 11.06
C SER A 337 26.47 28.22 10.83
N GLY A 338 27.04 28.59 9.71
CA GLY A 338 28.46 28.38 9.39
C GLY A 338 28.69 28.29 7.90
N GLU A 339 29.93 28.46 7.45
CA GLU A 339 30.24 28.47 6.01
C GLU A 339 29.94 27.12 5.31
N GLU A 340 29.97 27.11 3.97
CA GLU A 340 29.83 25.87 3.19
C GLU A 340 30.96 24.89 3.56
N GLY A 341 30.61 23.61 3.73
CA GLY A 341 31.59 22.56 3.99
C GLY A 341 32.13 22.50 5.43
N THR A 342 31.57 23.24 6.38
CA THR A 342 31.98 23.19 7.81
C THR A 342 31.47 21.96 8.57
N GLY A 343 30.53 21.21 7.99
CA GLY A 343 29.95 20.00 8.59
C GLY A 343 28.60 20.19 9.28
N LYS A 344 27.87 21.27 8.97
CA LYS A 344 26.54 21.58 9.56
C LYS A 344 25.56 20.40 9.52
N GLU A 345 25.41 19.75 8.36
CA GLU A 345 24.50 18.62 8.18
C GLU A 345 24.87 17.42 9.08
N ARG A 346 26.16 17.17 9.26
CA ARG A 346 26.64 16.11 10.16
C ARG A 346 26.30 16.42 11.62
N LEU A 347 26.43 17.69 12.03
CA LEU A 347 26.01 18.11 13.37
C LEU A 347 24.49 18.00 13.54
N ALA A 348 23.71 18.36 12.52
CA ALA A 348 22.26 18.22 12.53
C ALA A 348 21.81 16.76 12.70
N LYS A 349 22.44 15.85 11.94
CA LYS A 349 22.22 14.40 12.09
C LYS A 349 22.60 13.91 13.49
N LEU A 350 23.71 14.40 14.06
CA LEU A 350 24.13 14.07 15.43
C LEU A 350 23.08 14.51 16.47
N ILE A 351 22.49 15.70 16.32
CA ILE A 351 21.43 16.18 17.21
C ILE A 351 20.21 15.27 17.14
N HIS A 352 19.79 14.86 15.94
CA HIS A 352 18.66 13.95 15.77
C HIS A 352 18.92 12.56 16.37
N VAL A 353 20.07 11.94 16.11
CA VAL A 353 20.44 10.61 16.65
C VAL A 353 20.48 10.59 18.17
N ASN A 354 20.89 11.69 18.79
CA ASN A 354 20.98 11.81 20.24
C ASN A 354 19.67 12.31 20.90
N SER A 355 18.59 12.47 20.14
CA SER A 355 17.29 12.92 20.66
C SER A 355 16.35 11.76 20.96
N GLU A 356 15.25 12.04 21.67
CA GLU A 356 14.14 11.09 21.84
C GLU A 356 13.48 10.69 20.51
N ARG A 357 13.70 11.49 19.45
CA ARG A 357 13.15 11.26 18.13
C ARG A 357 13.99 10.35 17.22
N ARG A 358 15.07 9.76 17.72
CA ARG A 358 16.03 8.95 16.92
C ARG A 358 15.41 7.74 16.20
N GLU A 359 14.27 7.24 16.71
CA GLU A 359 13.55 6.10 16.14
C GLU A 359 12.57 6.52 15.02
N TYR A 360 12.41 7.83 14.77
CA TYR A 360 11.49 8.38 13.78
C TYR A 360 12.24 8.93 12.56
N PRO A 361 11.57 9.07 11.39
CA PRO A 361 12.22 9.52 10.16
C PRO A 361 12.85 10.91 10.26
N LEU A 362 14.06 11.04 9.70
CA LEU A 362 14.74 12.32 9.46
C LEU A 362 14.51 12.76 8.02
N LEU A 363 13.65 13.76 7.82
CA LEU A 363 13.44 14.38 6.51
C LEU A 363 14.51 15.46 6.29
N ILE A 364 15.17 15.49 5.15
CA ILE A 364 16.15 16.51 4.77
C ILE A 364 15.64 17.19 3.49
N ILE A 365 15.42 18.49 3.58
CA ILE A 365 14.96 19.33 2.47
C ILE A 365 16.05 20.34 2.16
N ASP A 366 16.56 20.33 0.93
CA ASP A 366 17.52 21.30 0.42
C ASP A 366 16.79 22.48 -0.22
N CYS A 367 16.74 23.57 0.53
CA CYS A 367 16.05 24.79 0.15
C CYS A 367 16.64 25.47 -1.10
N GLU A 368 17.88 25.17 -1.47
CA GLU A 368 18.54 25.71 -2.67
C GLU A 368 18.14 24.94 -3.95
N VAL A 369 17.82 23.66 -3.81
CA VAL A 369 17.52 22.77 -4.94
C VAL A 369 16.04 22.81 -5.31
N LEU A 370 15.14 22.93 -4.33
CA LEU A 370 13.69 22.91 -4.56
C LEU A 370 13.22 24.16 -5.32
N SER A 371 12.49 23.94 -6.41
CA SER A 371 11.80 25.01 -7.14
C SER A 371 10.61 25.58 -6.35
N LYS A 372 10.18 26.81 -6.68
CA LYS A 372 9.01 27.45 -6.06
C LYS A 372 7.73 26.62 -6.16
N ALA A 373 7.52 25.94 -7.30
CA ALA A 373 6.36 25.08 -7.52
C ALA A 373 6.38 23.85 -6.59
N GLN A 374 7.56 23.27 -6.38
CA GLN A 374 7.74 22.15 -5.43
C GLN A 374 7.51 22.60 -3.99
N TRP A 375 8.00 23.79 -3.60
CA TRP A 375 7.68 24.38 -2.30
C TRP A 375 6.18 24.63 -2.11
N ALA A 376 5.50 25.22 -3.08
CA ALA A 376 4.06 25.46 -3.00
C ALA A 376 3.28 24.15 -2.84
N ARG A 377 3.70 23.08 -3.54
CA ARG A 377 3.10 21.74 -3.44
C ARG A 377 3.38 21.07 -2.09
N LEU A 378 4.58 21.23 -1.55
CA LEU A 378 4.96 20.71 -0.23
C LEU A 378 4.15 21.39 0.90
N LEU A 379 3.79 22.66 0.70
CA LEU A 379 3.03 23.47 1.66
C LEU A 379 1.50 23.41 1.40
N ASP A 380 1.02 22.63 0.44
CA ASP A 380 -0.40 22.47 0.14
C ASP A 380 -0.96 21.20 0.81
N LYS A 381 -1.83 21.40 1.81
CA LYS A 381 -2.52 20.30 2.53
C LYS A 381 -3.36 19.40 1.64
N SER A 382 -3.82 19.90 0.49
CA SER A 382 -4.64 19.12 -0.44
C SER A 382 -3.80 18.24 -1.36
N SER A 383 -2.47 18.45 -1.36
CA SER A 383 -1.51 17.62 -2.07
C SER A 383 -1.24 16.33 -1.29
N TYR A 384 -1.15 15.22 -2.02
CA TYR A 384 -0.72 13.91 -1.51
C TYR A 384 0.73 13.93 -0.96
N ASP A 385 1.45 15.04 -1.17
CA ASP A 385 2.89 15.19 -0.92
C ASP A 385 3.22 16.10 0.29
N ASP A 386 2.30 16.35 1.22
CA ASP A 386 2.58 17.13 2.43
C ASP A 386 3.48 16.33 3.41
N LEU A 387 4.76 16.20 3.09
CA LEU A 387 5.72 15.41 3.87
C LEU A 387 5.94 15.96 5.29
N LEU A 388 5.64 17.24 5.52
CA LEU A 388 5.75 17.87 6.84
C LEU A 388 4.62 17.39 7.76
N ALA A 389 3.39 17.30 7.25
CA ALA A 389 2.26 16.77 8.01
C ALA A 389 2.38 15.26 8.27
N HIS A 390 2.98 14.51 7.34
CA HIS A 390 3.13 13.05 7.45
C HIS A 390 4.31 12.60 8.33
N ASN A 391 5.08 13.52 8.92
CA ASN A 391 6.20 13.20 9.84
C ASN A 391 6.03 13.82 11.25
N PRO A 392 4.90 13.62 11.95
CA PRO A 392 4.58 14.36 13.17
C PRO A 392 5.54 14.08 14.34
N HIS A 393 6.20 12.93 14.38
CA HIS A 393 7.11 12.56 15.46
C HIS A 393 8.61 12.62 15.07
N GLY A 394 8.91 12.83 13.78
CA GLY A 394 10.27 12.90 13.29
C GLY A 394 10.90 14.28 13.33
N SER A 395 12.06 14.39 12.68
CA SER A 395 12.80 15.66 12.53
C SER A 395 12.91 16.05 11.06
N VAL A 396 12.97 17.35 10.81
CA VAL A 396 13.11 17.95 9.48
C VAL A 396 14.35 18.84 9.47
N ILE A 397 15.33 18.49 8.65
CA ILE A 397 16.47 19.35 8.33
C ILE A 397 16.10 20.24 7.17
N LEU A 398 16.15 21.55 7.38
CA LEU A 398 16.05 22.55 6.33
C LEU A 398 17.46 23.02 5.96
N ASN A 399 18.03 22.46 4.90
CA ASN A 399 19.39 22.78 4.46
C ASN A 399 19.39 24.02 3.57
N ASN A 400 20.41 24.87 3.71
CA ASN A 400 20.58 26.10 2.91
C ASN A 400 19.35 27.02 2.92
N ILE A 401 18.71 27.20 4.08
CA ILE A 401 17.47 28.00 4.20
C ILE A 401 17.65 29.45 3.71
N ASP A 402 18.87 29.97 3.77
CA ASP A 402 19.24 31.32 3.35
C ASP A 402 19.16 31.54 1.82
N PHE A 403 18.91 30.48 1.05
CA PHE A 403 18.65 30.55 -0.39
C PHE A 403 17.17 30.67 -0.74
N LEU A 404 16.27 30.51 0.23
CA LEU A 404 14.85 30.73 -0.02
C LEU A 404 14.56 32.19 -0.36
N GLU A 405 13.72 32.41 -1.36
CA GLU A 405 13.18 33.74 -1.61
C GLU A 405 12.20 34.16 -0.52
N LEU A 406 12.11 35.47 -0.25
CA LEU A 406 11.26 36.04 0.79
C LEU A 406 9.79 35.62 0.70
N ASP A 407 9.24 35.45 -0.52
CA ASP A 407 7.86 34.99 -0.69
C ASP A 407 7.67 33.55 -0.18
N THR A 408 8.58 32.65 -0.55
CA THR A 408 8.58 31.26 -0.08
C THR A 408 8.81 31.17 1.43
N GLN A 409 9.67 32.02 1.99
CA GLN A 409 9.85 32.11 3.45
C GLN A 409 8.55 32.47 4.17
N LYS A 410 7.78 33.45 3.64
CA LYS A 410 6.47 33.84 4.20
C LYS A 410 5.42 32.74 4.06
N GLN A 411 5.41 32.03 2.94
CA GLN A 411 4.53 30.88 2.75
C GLN A 411 4.83 29.78 3.78
N LEU A 412 6.11 29.45 3.98
CA LEU A 412 6.55 28.48 4.99
C LEU A 412 6.16 28.94 6.40
N ALA A 413 6.40 30.20 6.77
CA ALA A 413 6.00 30.74 8.07
C ALA A 413 4.50 30.63 8.32
N SER A 414 3.68 30.99 7.32
CA SER A 414 2.21 30.89 7.38
C SER A 414 1.75 29.44 7.56
N TYR A 415 2.36 28.51 6.82
CA TYR A 415 2.09 27.07 6.93
C TYR A 415 2.41 26.56 8.35
N LEU A 416 3.61 26.84 8.87
CA LEU A 416 4.04 26.37 10.19
C LEU A 416 3.12 26.90 11.30
N LYS A 417 2.74 28.19 11.25
CA LYS A 417 1.80 28.79 12.20
C LYS A 417 0.42 28.14 12.17
N LYS A 418 -0.11 27.89 10.97
CA LYS A 418 -1.47 27.35 10.80
C LYS A 418 -1.57 25.89 11.23
N ASN A 419 -0.48 25.14 11.09
CA ASN A 419 -0.52 23.68 11.14
C ASN A 419 0.03 23.07 12.42
N SER A 420 0.63 23.88 13.31
CA SER A 420 1.18 23.40 14.59
C SER A 420 1.94 22.09 14.39
N THR A 421 2.83 22.07 13.39
CA THR A 421 3.57 20.88 12.99
C THR A 421 4.35 20.35 14.19
N THR A 422 4.08 19.12 14.60
CA THR A 422 4.69 18.50 15.79
C THR A 422 6.10 17.96 15.52
N CYS A 423 6.58 18.05 14.27
CA CYS A 423 7.92 17.65 13.88
C CYS A 423 8.96 18.66 14.37
N ARG A 424 10.19 18.18 14.64
CA ARG A 424 11.31 19.04 15.04
C ARG A 424 11.95 19.69 13.83
N PHE A 425 12.26 20.97 13.89
CA PHE A 425 13.07 21.61 12.84
C PHE A 425 14.54 21.75 13.25
N ILE A 426 15.44 21.37 12.36
CA ILE A 426 16.87 21.67 12.45
C ILE A 426 17.27 22.44 11.18
N THR A 427 17.51 23.73 11.31
CA THR A 427 17.69 24.63 10.17
C THR A 427 19.16 24.95 9.95
N LEU A 428 19.64 24.88 8.71
CA LEU A 428 21.04 25.13 8.35
C LEU A 428 21.14 26.35 7.44
N SER A 429 22.03 27.27 7.78
CA SER A 429 22.34 28.46 6.95
C SER A 429 23.84 28.61 6.66
N ARG A 430 24.18 29.26 5.55
CA ARG A 430 25.59 29.59 5.25
C ARG A 430 26.05 30.88 5.91
N LYS A 431 25.13 31.81 6.15
CA LYS A 431 25.39 33.08 6.83
C LYS A 431 24.88 33.06 8.26
N SER A 432 25.52 33.86 9.11
CA SER A 432 25.08 34.05 10.49
C SER A 432 23.70 34.70 10.52
N ILE A 433 23.00 34.49 11.62
CA ILE A 433 21.64 35.00 11.77
C ILE A 433 21.62 36.54 11.88
N GLU A 434 22.64 37.13 12.50
CA GLU A 434 22.82 38.57 12.61
C GLU A 434 22.91 39.20 11.22
N TYR A 435 23.73 38.60 10.34
CA TYR A 435 23.85 39.08 8.97
C TYR A 435 22.52 39.00 8.19
N LEU A 436 21.79 37.89 8.30
CA LEU A 436 20.54 37.67 7.58
C LEU A 436 19.44 38.65 8.01
N THR A 437 19.42 39.00 9.29
CA THR A 437 18.45 39.96 9.86
C THR A 437 18.82 41.40 9.55
N GLU A 438 20.09 41.81 9.70
CA GLU A 438 20.56 43.17 9.39
C GLU A 438 20.38 43.52 7.91
N THR A 439 20.58 42.55 7.02
CA THR A 439 20.44 42.76 5.57
C THR A 439 19.02 42.61 5.04
N GLN A 440 18.02 42.38 5.92
CA GLN A 440 16.61 42.15 5.57
C GLN A 440 16.40 41.05 4.52
N ARG A 441 17.29 40.05 4.49
CA ARG A 441 17.24 38.92 3.55
C ARG A 441 16.45 37.72 4.08
N PHE A 442 16.06 37.77 5.34
CA PHE A 442 15.29 36.71 5.98
C PHE A 442 14.08 37.26 6.72
N ASP A 443 12.95 36.55 6.59
CA ASP A 443 11.68 36.92 7.19
C ASP A 443 11.73 36.78 8.72
N GLN A 444 11.32 37.83 9.42
CA GLN A 444 11.36 37.86 10.88
C GLN A 444 10.42 36.85 11.52
N GLU A 445 9.28 36.55 10.90
CA GLU A 445 8.32 35.59 11.47
C GLU A 445 8.85 34.17 11.35
N LEU A 446 9.42 33.80 10.21
CA LEU A 446 10.03 32.50 10.02
C LEU A 446 11.22 32.29 10.98
N TYR A 447 11.99 33.35 11.23
CA TYR A 447 13.09 33.34 12.19
C TYR A 447 12.64 32.91 13.59
N TYR A 448 11.60 33.55 14.14
CA TYR A 448 11.11 33.22 15.49
C TYR A 448 10.57 31.78 15.60
N LEU A 449 10.18 31.16 14.48
CA LEU A 449 9.70 29.77 14.46
C LEU A 449 10.83 28.75 14.37
N LEU A 450 11.97 29.09 13.77
CA LEU A 450 13.03 28.12 13.46
C LEU A 450 14.30 28.28 14.30
N ALA A 451 14.53 29.44 14.91
CA ALA A 451 15.78 29.79 15.57
C ALA A 451 15.66 29.94 17.09
N SER A 452 14.90 29.06 17.76
CA SER A 452 14.82 29.03 19.24
C SER A 452 16.18 28.80 19.90
N LEU A 453 16.96 27.87 19.34
CA LEU A 453 18.30 27.53 19.79
C LEU A 453 19.29 27.74 18.65
N THR A 454 20.43 28.39 18.89
CA THR A 454 21.41 28.70 17.83
C THR A 454 22.77 28.04 18.09
N LEU A 455 23.40 27.59 17.03
CA LEU A 455 24.76 27.05 16.98
C LEU A 455 25.51 27.69 15.82
N ASP A 456 26.73 28.17 16.06
CA ASP A 456 27.57 28.78 15.04
C ASP A 456 28.87 27.98 14.88
N LEU A 457 29.06 27.36 13.71
CA LEU A 457 30.20 26.48 13.45
C LEU A 457 31.39 27.29 12.93
N PRO A 458 32.56 27.18 13.57
CA PRO A 458 33.76 27.82 13.07
C PRO A 458 34.20 27.24 11.72
N SER A 459 34.70 28.13 10.84
CA SER A 459 35.34 27.73 9.59
C SER A 459 36.62 26.95 9.89
N LEU A 460 37.10 26.14 8.94
CA LEU A 460 38.33 25.37 9.08
C LEU A 460 39.55 26.28 9.28
N THR A 461 39.51 27.50 8.73
CA THR A 461 40.53 28.53 8.95
C THR A 461 40.60 29.00 10.40
N GLU A 462 39.48 29.00 11.12
CA GLU A 462 39.40 29.34 12.54
C GLU A 462 39.76 28.16 13.47
N ARG A 463 39.87 26.94 12.95
CA ARG A 463 40.21 25.72 13.71
C ARG A 463 41.35 24.91 13.08
N LYS A 464 42.48 25.57 12.83
CA LYS A 464 43.66 24.96 12.20
C LYS A 464 44.22 23.77 12.99
N GLU A 465 43.97 23.70 14.31
CA GLU A 465 44.38 22.56 15.14
C GLU A 465 43.71 21.23 14.72
N ASP A 466 42.56 21.31 14.06
CA ASP A 466 41.78 20.15 13.64
C ASP A 466 42.27 19.55 12.32
N ILE A 467 42.94 20.33 11.46
CA ILE A 467 43.30 19.95 10.08
C ILE A 467 44.05 18.63 10.05
N GLU A 468 45.06 18.47 10.91
CA GLU A 468 45.87 17.26 10.95
C GLU A 468 45.07 16.03 11.37
N SER A 469 44.20 16.19 12.39
CA SER A 469 43.39 15.08 12.92
C SER A 469 42.32 14.67 11.90
N LEU A 470 41.69 15.64 11.23
CA LEU A 470 40.73 15.41 10.15
C LEU A 470 41.40 14.76 8.93
N ALA A 471 42.61 15.19 8.57
CA ALA A 471 43.33 14.64 7.44
C ALA A 471 43.73 13.17 7.69
N LEU A 472 44.23 12.84 8.89
CA LEU A 472 44.51 11.45 9.29
C LEU A 472 43.23 10.59 9.28
N PHE A 473 42.11 11.14 9.74
CA PHE A 473 40.82 10.45 9.67
C PHE A 473 40.42 10.12 8.22
N PHE A 474 40.52 11.07 7.30
CA PHE A 474 40.21 10.84 5.88
C PHE A 474 41.21 9.89 5.19
N ILE A 475 42.49 9.92 5.57
CA ILE A 475 43.48 8.95 5.09
C ILE A 475 43.06 7.54 5.49
N GLY A 476 42.62 7.33 6.74
CA GLY A 476 42.07 6.05 7.19
C GLY A 476 40.88 5.59 6.33
N GLU A 477 39.91 6.49 6.08
CA GLU A 477 38.75 6.24 5.22
C GLU A 477 39.17 5.80 3.79
N TYR A 478 40.15 6.50 3.20
CA TYR A 478 40.57 6.26 1.82
C TYR A 478 41.58 5.14 1.63
N ASN A 479 42.37 4.80 2.65
CA ASN A 479 43.22 3.62 2.63
C ASN A 479 42.39 2.35 2.44
N ILE A 480 41.30 2.23 3.20
CA ILE A 480 40.35 1.12 3.07
C ILE A 480 39.73 1.13 1.67
N LYS A 481 39.27 2.29 1.21
CA LYS A 481 38.55 2.42 -0.07
C LYS A 481 39.42 2.15 -1.30
N PHE A 482 40.68 2.58 -1.28
CA PHE A 482 41.58 2.50 -2.44
C PHE A 482 42.67 1.44 -2.30
N GLY A 483 42.65 0.64 -1.23
CA GLY A 483 43.68 -0.37 -0.95
C GLY A 483 45.07 0.23 -0.73
N LYS A 484 45.15 1.46 -0.22
CA LYS A 484 46.40 2.16 0.09
C LYS A 484 46.83 1.87 1.53
N GLN A 485 48.11 2.09 1.83
CA GLN A 485 48.70 1.87 3.16
C GLN A 485 49.41 3.12 3.67
N ILE A 486 48.78 4.28 3.51
CA ILE A 486 49.37 5.55 3.90
C ILE A 486 49.22 5.72 5.42
N VAL A 487 50.33 5.88 6.13
CA VAL A 487 50.36 5.95 7.60
C VAL A 487 50.25 7.36 8.15
N GLY A 488 50.39 8.39 7.31
CA GLY A 488 50.24 9.78 7.74
C GLY A 488 50.74 10.81 6.72
N ILE A 489 50.98 12.02 7.21
CA ILE A 489 51.39 13.19 6.43
C ILE A 489 52.76 13.64 6.91
N ARG A 490 53.67 13.98 6.00
CA ARG A 490 54.97 14.58 6.37
C ARG A 490 54.79 15.96 6.99
N SER A 491 55.74 16.39 7.83
CA SER A 491 55.62 17.63 8.60
C SER A 491 55.50 18.89 7.73
N ASP A 492 56.28 18.95 6.65
CA ASP A 492 56.25 20.03 5.65
C ASP A 492 54.92 20.08 4.87
N ALA A 493 54.38 18.91 4.52
CA ALA A 493 53.06 18.75 3.91
C ALA A 493 51.94 19.19 4.86
N ASN A 494 52.03 18.83 6.14
CA ASN A 494 51.04 19.22 7.17
C ASN A 494 51.07 20.73 7.46
N GLU A 495 52.25 21.35 7.52
CA GLU A 495 52.38 22.81 7.62
C GLU A 495 51.75 23.52 6.41
N ASN A 496 51.92 22.97 5.20
CA ASN A 496 51.30 23.51 4.01
C ASN A 496 49.76 23.49 4.10
N LEU A 497 49.18 22.40 4.61
CA LEU A 497 47.73 22.31 4.86
C LEU A 497 47.25 23.33 5.90
N LYS A 498 48.02 23.55 6.98
CA LYS A 498 47.67 24.54 8.03
C LYS A 498 47.71 25.99 7.54
N ASN A 499 48.56 26.27 6.55
CA ASN A 499 48.71 27.60 5.96
C ASN A 499 47.83 27.83 4.71
N PHE A 500 47.10 26.81 4.26
CA PHE A 500 46.19 26.92 3.12
C PHE A 500 44.90 27.68 3.48
N GLU A 501 44.32 28.37 2.50
CA GLU A 501 43.03 29.05 2.64
C GLU A 501 41.88 28.09 2.32
N TRP A 502 41.11 27.75 3.35
CA TRP A 502 40.09 26.71 3.28
C TRP A 502 38.70 27.24 2.91
N THR A 503 38.55 27.79 1.70
CA THR A 503 37.28 28.37 1.22
C THR A 503 36.13 27.35 1.14
N GLY A 504 36.43 26.07 0.92
CA GLY A 504 35.46 24.97 0.97
C GLY A 504 35.52 24.14 2.25
N ASN A 505 36.21 24.62 3.28
CA ASN A 505 36.30 24.03 4.61
C ASN A 505 36.63 22.51 4.59
N ILE A 506 35.93 21.70 5.38
CA ILE A 506 36.17 20.25 5.50
C ILE A 506 35.89 19.52 4.17
N LYS A 507 34.90 19.98 3.39
CA LYS A 507 34.58 19.40 2.08
C LYS A 507 35.77 19.49 1.12
N GLN A 508 36.43 20.65 1.09
CA GLN A 508 37.66 20.85 0.32
C GLN A 508 38.84 20.04 0.86
N LEU A 509 39.05 20.02 2.18
CA LEU A 509 40.10 19.19 2.82
C LEU A 509 39.92 17.72 2.46
N LYS A 510 38.69 17.20 2.58
CA LYS A 510 38.36 15.81 2.25
C LYS A 510 38.67 15.47 0.79
N GLN A 511 38.40 16.39 -0.14
CA GLN A 511 38.73 16.21 -1.56
C GLN A 511 40.24 16.24 -1.81
N ILE A 512 40.96 17.20 -1.22
CA ILE A 512 42.42 17.30 -1.37
C ILE A 512 43.11 16.04 -0.87
N ILE A 513 42.73 15.56 0.31
CA ILE A 513 43.30 14.34 0.89
C ILE A 513 42.96 13.12 0.04
N LYS A 514 41.73 13.01 -0.48
CA LYS A 514 41.32 11.92 -1.39
C LYS A 514 42.22 11.81 -2.61
N GLU A 515 42.42 12.92 -3.32
CA GLU A 515 43.24 12.95 -4.53
C GLU A 515 44.71 12.71 -4.22
N SER A 516 45.19 13.25 -3.10
CA SER A 516 46.57 13.06 -2.65
C SER A 516 46.85 11.60 -2.28
N VAL A 517 45.90 10.90 -1.64
CA VAL A 517 45.99 9.45 -1.35
C VAL A 517 46.04 8.61 -2.63
N LEU A 518 45.29 9.01 -3.66
CA LEU A 518 45.32 8.31 -4.96
C LEU A 518 46.67 8.44 -5.65
N LEU A 519 47.23 9.66 -5.64
CA LEU A 519 48.51 10.00 -6.28
C LEU A 519 49.73 9.50 -5.50
N ALA A 520 49.61 9.33 -4.19
CA ALA A 520 50.73 8.91 -3.35
C ALA A 520 51.23 7.51 -3.72
N GLU A 521 52.54 7.42 -3.92
CA GLU A 521 53.26 6.16 -4.21
C GLU A 521 53.87 5.54 -2.96
N GLY A 522 54.14 6.35 -1.92
CA GLY A 522 54.78 5.93 -0.67
C GLY A 522 53.83 5.74 0.51
N ALA A 523 54.40 5.43 1.68
CA ALA A 523 53.64 5.26 2.93
C ALA A 523 53.22 6.58 3.59
N PHE A 524 53.64 7.73 3.08
CA PHE A 524 53.28 9.05 3.62
C PHE A 524 52.81 9.97 2.50
N LEU A 525 51.88 10.88 2.79
CA LEU A 525 51.59 12.00 1.89
C LEU A 525 52.74 13.01 1.95
N GLU A 526 53.32 13.30 0.79
CA GLU A 526 54.40 14.26 0.65
C GLU A 526 53.91 15.62 0.17
N LEU A 527 54.74 16.65 0.35
CA LEU A 527 54.40 18.01 -0.05
C LEU A 527 54.13 18.13 -1.55
N HIS A 528 54.81 17.32 -2.36
CA HIS A 528 54.65 17.33 -3.81
C HIS A 528 53.30 16.75 -4.25
N ASP A 529 52.74 15.78 -3.52
CA ASP A 529 51.41 15.22 -3.78
C ASP A 529 50.33 16.28 -3.55
N LEU A 530 50.41 16.96 -2.41
CA LEU A 530 49.48 18.04 -2.05
C LEU A 530 49.57 19.21 -3.03
N LYS A 531 50.78 19.65 -3.38
CA LYS A 531 50.96 20.79 -4.30
C LYS A 531 50.39 20.53 -5.68
N LYS A 532 50.54 19.30 -6.21
CA LYS A 532 49.93 18.90 -7.48
C LYS A 532 48.41 19.09 -7.42
N VAL A 533 47.76 18.54 -6.40
CA VAL A 533 46.30 18.63 -6.21
C VAL A 533 45.84 20.07 -5.99
N ILE A 534 46.47 20.81 -5.09
CA ILE A 534 46.13 22.20 -4.78
C ILE A 534 46.25 23.10 -6.02
N SER A 535 47.28 22.89 -6.85
CA SER A 535 47.46 23.66 -8.09
C SER A 535 46.33 23.41 -9.09
N THR A 536 45.85 22.18 -9.20
CA THR A 536 44.72 21.80 -10.07
C THR A 536 43.39 22.37 -9.55
N ILE A 537 43.20 22.40 -8.23
CA ILE A 537 41.99 22.95 -7.62
C ILE A 537 41.94 24.47 -7.75
N ARG A 538 43.08 25.19 -7.63
CA ARG A 538 43.12 26.64 -7.90
C ARG A 538 42.71 26.98 -9.33
N VAL A 539 43.15 26.19 -10.32
CA VAL A 539 42.79 26.38 -11.73
C VAL A 539 41.29 26.18 -12.00
N THR A 540 40.58 25.42 -11.16
CA THR A 540 39.14 25.14 -11.29
C THR A 540 38.26 26.00 -10.38
N SER A 541 38.82 26.58 -9.31
CA SER A 541 38.08 27.39 -8.31
C SER A 541 38.17 28.90 -8.56
N ASP A 542 39.22 29.37 -9.24
CA ASP A 542 39.28 30.75 -9.68
C ASP A 542 38.37 30.93 -10.89
N ASN A 543 37.29 31.67 -10.68
CA ASN A 543 36.83 32.64 -11.67
C ASN A 543 38.07 33.44 -12.10
N GLN A 544 38.71 33.01 -13.19
CA GLN A 544 39.93 33.63 -13.70
C GLN A 544 39.72 35.14 -13.78
N GLU A 545 40.47 35.87 -12.96
CA GLU A 545 40.81 37.27 -13.25
C GLU A 545 41.27 37.31 -14.70
N ILE A 546 40.67 38.22 -15.47
CA ILE A 546 41.04 38.43 -16.87
C ILE A 546 42.52 38.80 -16.88
N ASP A 547 43.36 38.00 -17.53
CA ASP A 547 44.76 38.34 -17.75
C ASP A 547 44.84 39.65 -18.55
N LEU A 548 45.13 40.75 -17.85
CA LEU A 548 45.22 42.12 -18.39
C LEU A 548 46.54 42.38 -19.13
N ASN A 549 47.39 41.36 -19.33
CA ASN A 549 48.58 41.51 -20.14
C ASN A 549 48.23 41.49 -21.64
N GLY A 550 48.44 42.61 -22.30
CA GLY A 550 48.24 42.79 -23.74
C GLY A 550 47.75 44.19 -24.09
N THR A 551 47.55 44.44 -25.38
CA THR A 551 46.89 45.66 -25.85
C THR A 551 45.39 45.62 -25.56
N LEU A 552 44.76 46.79 -25.43
CA LEU A 552 43.31 46.89 -25.15
C LEU A 552 42.46 46.07 -26.14
N GLU A 553 42.88 46.02 -27.41
CA GLU A 553 42.20 45.29 -28.46
C GLU A 553 42.30 43.76 -28.29
N GLU A 554 43.43 43.26 -27.78
CA GLU A 554 43.62 41.83 -27.49
C GLU A 554 42.81 41.40 -26.27
N ILE A 555 42.75 42.24 -25.25
CA ILE A 555 41.95 42.01 -24.03
C ILE A 555 40.46 42.01 -24.39
N GLU A 556 39.99 42.99 -25.17
CA GLU A 556 38.61 43.01 -25.67
C GLU A 556 38.28 41.76 -26.48
N ARG A 557 39.18 41.32 -27.38
CA ARG A 557 38.93 40.13 -28.20
C ARG A 557 38.83 38.85 -27.35
N LYS A 558 39.66 38.71 -26.31
CA LYS A 558 39.58 37.59 -25.34
C LYS A 558 38.23 37.58 -24.60
N ILE A 559 37.79 38.74 -24.11
CA ILE A 559 36.50 38.90 -23.40
C ILE A 559 35.32 38.57 -24.32
N ILE A 560 35.33 39.13 -25.54
CA ILE A 560 34.28 38.90 -26.54
C ILE A 560 34.17 37.41 -26.89
N LYS A 561 35.31 36.73 -27.09
CA LYS A 561 35.33 35.30 -27.44
C LYS A 561 34.84 34.43 -26.29
N ARG A 562 35.14 34.79 -25.04
CA ARG A 562 34.64 34.08 -23.84
C ARG A 562 33.12 34.18 -23.74
N ILE A 563 32.56 35.39 -23.80
CA ILE A 563 31.11 35.59 -23.70
C ILE A 563 30.39 34.94 -24.89
N TRP A 564 30.99 34.98 -26.07
CA TRP A 564 30.44 34.28 -27.23
C TRP A 564 30.36 32.76 -27.03
N LEU A 565 31.35 32.15 -26.37
CA LEU A 565 31.31 30.71 -26.03
C LEU A 565 30.31 30.41 -24.90
N GLU A 566 30.23 31.25 -23.86
CA GLU A 566 29.25 31.11 -22.77
C GLU A 566 27.81 31.17 -23.29
N GLU A 567 27.53 32.02 -24.29
CA GLU A 567 26.22 32.15 -24.94
C GLU A 567 25.98 31.13 -26.08
N GLY A 568 26.79 30.07 -26.15
CA GLY A 568 26.62 28.99 -27.13
C GLY A 568 26.82 29.43 -28.59
N MET A 569 27.77 30.35 -28.82
CA MET A 569 28.08 30.96 -30.12
C MET A 569 26.94 31.81 -30.72
N ASN A 570 25.97 32.25 -29.91
CA ASN A 570 24.87 33.11 -30.35
C ASN A 570 25.27 34.59 -30.37
N GLN A 571 25.53 35.13 -31.57
CA GLN A 571 26.00 36.51 -31.75
C GLN A 571 25.01 37.58 -31.29
N THR A 572 23.69 37.33 -31.34
CA THR A 572 22.69 38.33 -30.94
C THR A 572 22.66 38.48 -29.42
N LYS A 573 22.62 37.37 -28.69
CA LYS A 573 22.68 37.37 -27.21
C LYS A 573 24.02 37.89 -26.69
N THR A 574 25.11 37.52 -27.37
CA THR A 574 26.46 38.00 -27.05
C THR A 574 26.56 39.53 -27.18
N ALA A 575 25.99 40.10 -28.25
CA ALA A 575 26.01 41.55 -28.49
C ALA A 575 25.18 42.31 -27.44
N GLU A 576 23.99 41.81 -27.11
CA GLU A 576 23.14 42.38 -26.06
C GLU A 576 23.81 42.35 -24.69
N ARG A 577 24.42 41.21 -24.31
CA ARG A 577 25.12 41.05 -23.03
C ARG A 577 26.36 41.94 -22.92
N LEU A 578 27.03 42.21 -24.04
CA LEU A 578 28.17 43.13 -24.11
C LEU A 578 27.77 44.60 -24.25
N GLY A 579 26.47 44.90 -24.44
CA GLY A 579 25.99 46.27 -24.65
C GLY A 579 26.49 46.92 -25.95
N ILE A 580 26.87 46.12 -26.95
CA ILE A 580 27.36 46.61 -28.25
C ILE A 580 26.43 46.19 -29.39
N ASN A 581 26.44 46.93 -30.50
CA ASN A 581 25.65 46.57 -31.67
C ASN A 581 26.22 45.29 -32.32
N ARG A 582 25.35 44.43 -32.87
CA ARG A 582 25.71 43.15 -33.51
C ARG A 582 26.71 43.33 -34.66
N THR A 583 26.63 44.44 -35.39
CA THR A 583 27.61 44.79 -36.45
C THR A 583 29.00 45.12 -35.88
N THR A 584 29.06 45.71 -34.68
CA THR A 584 30.32 45.99 -33.95
C THR A 584 30.94 44.71 -33.43
N LEU A 585 30.13 43.80 -32.88
CA LEU A 585 30.56 42.47 -32.46
C LEU A 585 31.17 41.69 -33.63
N TRP A 586 30.50 41.68 -34.80
CA TRP A 586 30.98 41.00 -36.01
C TRP A 586 32.34 41.53 -36.48
N ARG A 587 32.55 42.86 -36.43
CA ARG A 587 33.82 43.49 -36.82
C ARG A 587 34.97 43.17 -35.85
N LYS A 588 34.68 42.95 -34.55
CA LYS A 588 35.68 42.60 -33.53
C LYS A 588 35.98 41.09 -33.48
N LEU A 589 35.10 40.26 -34.03
CA LEU A 589 35.28 38.81 -34.18
C LEU A 589 36.06 38.40 -35.44
N LYS A 590 36.15 39.30 -36.43
CA LYS A 590 36.97 39.17 -37.63
C LYS A 590 38.38 39.67 -37.35
#